data_AF-A0A3N7GVM9-F1
#
_entry.id   AF-A0A3N7GVM9-F1
#
_cell.length_a   1.000
_cell.length_b   1.000
_cell.length_c   1.000
_cell.angle_alpha   90.00
_cell.angle_beta   90.00
_cell.angle_gamma   90.00
#
_symmetry.space_group_name_H-M   'P 1'
#
loop_
_entity.id
_entity.type
_entity.pdbx_description
1 polymer ?
#
loop_
_entity_poly.entity_id
_entity_poly.type
_entity_poly.pdbx_seq_one_letter_code
_entity_poly.pdbx_strand_id
1 'polypeptide(L)'
;METQKFSYDNNIVRAFLYATVAFGVLGFILGLTAALMLFYPELPEFFFGTDDTTIQSLRSGNIQGLINSQGALGFGRIRMMHTTAVIFAFVCNAFFAGAYYSLQRLLKTRMWSDALSWIHFWTWQLMIIASFITFLMGINTSKEYAEHEWPIDILITLSWVIFGVNMFGTIAIRRVRHLYVEPNGNIQ
;
A
#
# COMPACT_ATOMS: atom_id res chain seq x y z
N MET A 1 32.51 -19.62 24.80
CA MET A 1 31.42 -19.76 23.81
C MET A 1 31.63 -18.68 22.78
N GLU A 2 32.06 -19.01 21.57
CA GLU A 2 32.17 -18.01 20.50
C GLU A 2 30.78 -17.45 20.18
N THR A 3 30.58 -16.17 20.44
CA THR A 3 29.36 -15.46 20.07
C THR A 3 29.30 -15.40 18.55
N GLN A 4 28.50 -16.27 17.92
CA GLN A 4 28.23 -16.17 16.49
C GLN A 4 27.66 -14.78 16.21
N LYS A 5 28.42 -13.94 15.51
CA LYS A 5 28.00 -12.61 15.09
C LYS A 5 26.95 -12.77 13.99
N PHE A 6 25.67 -12.71 14.37
CA PHE A 6 24.58 -12.68 13.42
C PHE A 6 24.44 -11.27 12.83
N SER A 7 24.53 -11.17 11.51
CA SER A 7 24.23 -9.94 10.76
C SER A 7 22.88 -10.12 10.05
N TYR A 8 21.88 -9.37 10.51
CA TYR A 8 20.56 -9.32 9.89
C TYR A 8 20.50 -8.21 8.86
N ASP A 9 19.80 -8.44 7.74
CA ASP A 9 19.54 -7.37 6.78
C ASP A 9 18.33 -6.55 7.26
N ASN A 10 18.64 -5.49 8.01
CA ASN A 10 17.64 -4.53 8.47
C ASN A 10 17.39 -3.39 7.47
N ASN A 11 18.14 -3.31 6.36
CA ASN A 11 18.00 -2.20 5.42
C ASN A 11 16.67 -2.29 4.70
N ILE A 12 16.29 -3.48 4.23
CA ILE A 12 15.02 -3.70 3.57
C ILE A 12 13.83 -3.44 4.51
N VAL A 13 13.94 -3.89 5.77
CA VAL A 13 12.91 -3.66 6.79
C VAL A 13 12.73 -2.16 7.04
N ARG A 14 13.83 -1.41 7.15
CA ARG A 14 13.79 0.05 7.32
C ARG A 14 13.18 0.74 6.11
N ALA A 15 13.50 0.29 4.89
CA ALA A 15 12.91 0.84 3.67
C ALA A 15 11.38 0.66 3.65
N PHE A 16 10.87 -0.53 3.96
CA PHE A 16 9.43 -0.79 4.09
C PHE A 16 8.79 0.01 5.24
N LEU A 17 9.47 0.19 6.38
CA LEU A 17 8.98 1.02 7.47
C LEU A 17 8.86 2.49 7.07
N TYR A 18 9.87 3.06 6.43
CA TYR A 18 9.81 4.45 5.94
C TYR A 18 8.72 4.63 4.89
N ALA A 19 8.58 3.68 3.98
CA ALA A 19 7.48 3.67 3.02
C ALA A 19 6.11 3.62 3.71
N THR A 20 5.96 2.75 4.72
CA THR A 20 4.72 2.63 5.49
C THR A 20 4.34 3.98 6.12
N VAL A 21 5.29 4.67 6.77
CA VAL A 21 5.00 5.96 7.39
C VAL A 21 4.62 7.00 6.34
N ALA A 22 5.38 7.09 5.23
CA ALA A 22 5.11 8.06 4.17
C ALA A 22 3.73 7.85 3.52
N PHE A 23 3.41 6.62 3.14
CA PHE A 23 2.12 6.29 2.53
C PHE A 23 0.97 6.29 3.54
N GLY A 24 1.23 6.00 4.81
CA GLY A 24 0.26 6.14 5.89
C GLY A 24 -0.22 7.59 6.02
N VAL A 25 0.72 8.53 6.13
CA VAL A 25 0.40 9.97 6.17
C VAL A 25 -0.42 10.37 4.93
N LEU A 26 0.01 9.94 3.75
CA LEU A 26 -0.69 10.24 2.50
C LEU A 26 -2.11 9.66 2.46
N GLY A 27 -2.28 8.40 2.86
CA GLY A 27 -3.59 7.73 2.90
C GLY A 27 -4.55 8.37 3.91
N PHE A 28 -4.05 8.77 5.09
CA PHE A 28 -4.86 9.47 6.09
C PHE A 28 -5.24 10.88 5.65
N ILE A 29 -4.34 11.61 4.95
CA ILE A 29 -4.68 12.92 4.36
C ILE A 29 -5.80 12.76 3.33
N LEU A 30 -5.71 11.77 2.43
CA LEU A 30 -6.78 11.51 1.45
C LEU A 30 -8.10 11.13 2.13
N GLY A 31 -8.05 10.37 3.22
CA GLY A 31 -9.23 10.00 3.99
C GLY A 31 -9.87 11.19 4.69
N LEU A 32 -9.06 12.06 5.28
CA LEU A 32 -9.53 13.32 5.88
C LEU A 32 -10.17 14.22 4.81
N THR A 33 -9.54 14.33 3.64
CA THR A 33 -10.10 15.08 2.50
C THR A 33 -11.43 14.50 2.05
N ALA A 34 -11.55 13.18 1.91
CA ALA A 34 -12.80 12.52 1.56
C ALA A 34 -13.90 12.77 2.60
N ALA A 35 -13.56 12.71 3.89
CA ALA A 35 -14.49 12.98 4.98
C ALA A 35 -14.98 14.43 4.97
N LEU A 36 -14.08 15.38 4.73
CA LEU A 36 -14.44 16.80 4.62
C LEU A 36 -15.33 17.07 3.40
N MET A 37 -15.14 16.38 2.29
CA MET A 37 -15.99 16.51 1.09
C MET A 37 -17.44 16.06 1.31
N LEU A 38 -17.70 15.16 2.28
CA LEU A 38 -19.07 14.79 2.65
C LEU A 38 -19.83 15.93 3.35
N PHE A 39 -19.11 16.83 4.02
CA PHE A 39 -19.71 17.96 4.76
C PHE A 39 -19.62 19.28 3.98
N TYR A 40 -18.50 19.49 3.26
CA TYR A 40 -18.26 20.63 2.38
C TYR A 40 -17.93 20.13 0.96
N PRO A 41 -18.95 19.93 0.11
CA PRO A 41 -18.76 19.41 -1.24
C PRO A 41 -17.99 20.36 -2.17
N GLU A 42 -17.79 21.61 -1.77
CA GLU A 42 -17.16 22.70 -2.53
C GLU A 42 -15.62 22.74 -2.40
N LEU A 43 -15.04 21.92 -1.51
CA LEU A 43 -13.59 21.89 -1.25
C LEU A 43 -12.69 21.63 -2.48
N PRO A 44 -13.01 20.70 -3.41
CA PRO A 44 -12.16 20.49 -4.57
C PRO A 44 -12.12 21.71 -5.50
N GLU A 45 -13.23 22.44 -5.63
CA GLU A 45 -13.31 23.66 -6.44
C GLU A 45 -12.54 24.83 -5.79
N PHE A 46 -12.54 24.91 -4.46
CA PHE A 46 -11.77 25.89 -3.69
C PHE A 46 -10.26 25.69 -3.78
N PHE A 47 -9.78 24.44 -3.76
CA PHE A 47 -8.34 24.12 -3.78
C PHE A 47 -7.72 24.01 -5.17
N PHE A 48 -8.46 23.51 -6.16
CA PHE A 48 -7.91 23.19 -7.48
C PHE A 48 -8.44 24.07 -8.62
N GLY A 49 -9.39 24.96 -8.33
CA GLY A 49 -10.02 25.82 -9.31
C GLY A 49 -10.94 25.04 -10.27
N THR A 50 -11.89 25.73 -10.87
CA THR A 50 -12.72 25.18 -11.95
C THR A 50 -12.52 26.06 -13.19
N ASP A 51 -12.35 25.42 -14.35
CA ASP A 51 -12.28 26.10 -15.66
C ASP A 51 -13.68 26.25 -16.30
N ASP A 52 -14.74 25.81 -15.61
CA ASP A 52 -16.10 25.84 -16.11
C ASP A 52 -16.95 26.92 -15.39
N THR A 53 -17.24 28.00 -16.12
CA THR A 53 -18.00 29.15 -15.63
C THR A 53 -19.51 28.90 -15.49
N THR A 54 -20.01 27.73 -15.91
CA THR A 54 -21.43 27.34 -15.75
C THR A 54 -21.76 26.70 -14.38
N ILE A 55 -20.73 26.47 -13.57
CA ILE A 55 -20.74 25.89 -12.21
C ILE A 55 -21.11 26.93 -11.13
N GLN A 56 -21.40 28.19 -11.48
CA GLN A 56 -21.97 29.17 -10.53
C GLN A 56 -23.36 28.77 -9.97
N SER A 57 -23.98 27.71 -10.53
CA SER A 57 -25.23 27.11 -10.04
C SER A 57 -25.06 26.13 -8.87
N LEU A 58 -23.83 25.85 -8.41
CA LEU A 58 -23.54 25.03 -7.22
C LEU A 58 -23.71 25.75 -5.87
N ARG A 59 -24.35 26.94 -5.85
CA ARG A 59 -24.79 27.62 -4.61
C ARG A 59 -25.84 26.86 -3.78
N SER A 60 -26.34 25.72 -4.25
CA SER A 60 -27.39 24.94 -3.58
C SER A 60 -26.89 23.53 -3.36
N GLY A 61 -26.52 23.19 -2.11
CA GLY A 61 -26.00 21.89 -1.67
C GLY A 61 -26.89 20.68 -1.99
N ASN A 62 -26.91 20.28 -3.25
CA ASN A 62 -27.63 19.11 -3.77
C ASN A 62 -26.63 18.06 -4.24
N ILE A 63 -26.92 16.79 -3.92
CA ILE A 63 -26.14 15.57 -4.22
C ILE A 63 -25.75 15.46 -5.71
N GLN A 64 -26.52 16.09 -6.60
CA GLN A 64 -26.28 16.11 -8.04
C GLN A 64 -24.96 16.81 -8.45
N GLY A 65 -24.48 17.77 -7.63
CA GLY A 65 -23.20 18.45 -7.84
C GLY A 65 -21.98 17.55 -7.66
N LEU A 66 -22.08 16.59 -6.74
CA LEU A 66 -21.04 15.58 -6.46
C LEU A 66 -20.84 14.59 -7.62
N ILE A 67 -21.87 14.40 -8.44
CA ILE A 67 -21.88 13.49 -9.59
C ILE A 67 -21.25 14.15 -10.82
N ASN A 68 -21.32 15.49 -10.91
CA ASN A 68 -20.84 16.28 -12.05
C ASN A 68 -19.50 16.99 -11.81
N SER A 69 -18.89 16.84 -10.63
CA SER A 69 -17.49 17.23 -10.38
C SER A 69 -16.56 16.31 -11.19
N GLN A 70 -16.40 16.62 -12.48
CA GLN A 70 -15.54 15.88 -13.42
C GLN A 70 -14.07 16.31 -13.33
N GLY A 71 -13.65 16.91 -12.22
CA GLY A 71 -12.24 17.17 -11.95
C GLY A 71 -11.48 15.88 -11.63
N ALA A 72 -10.15 15.88 -11.80
CA ALA A 72 -9.27 14.76 -11.42
C ALA A 72 -9.40 14.35 -9.94
N LEU A 73 -10.02 15.19 -9.11
CA LEU A 73 -10.19 15.05 -7.66
C LEU A 73 -11.66 15.06 -7.20
N GLY A 74 -12.59 14.63 -8.06
CA GLY A 74 -13.98 14.40 -7.64
C GLY A 74 -14.08 13.37 -6.51
N PHE A 75 -15.13 13.47 -5.68
CA PHE A 75 -15.33 12.63 -4.48
C PHE A 75 -15.19 11.13 -4.77
N GLY A 76 -15.75 10.66 -5.90
CA GLY A 76 -15.64 9.26 -6.32
C GLY A 76 -14.19 8.78 -6.52
N ARG A 77 -13.33 9.63 -7.10
CA ARG A 77 -11.92 9.30 -7.35
C ARG A 77 -11.08 9.36 -6.07
N ILE A 78 -11.31 10.35 -5.21
CA ILE A 78 -10.59 10.46 -3.93
C ILE A 78 -10.90 9.27 -3.02
N ARG A 79 -12.14 8.77 -3.02
CA ARG A 79 -12.51 7.57 -2.27
C ARG A 79 -11.68 6.36 -2.70
N MET A 80 -11.59 6.13 -4.01
CA MET A 80 -10.81 5.05 -4.64
C MET A 80 -9.31 5.18 -4.35
N MET A 81 -8.78 6.42 -4.45
CA MET A 81 -7.40 6.71 -4.08
C MET A 81 -7.13 6.46 -2.58
N HIS A 82 -8.05 6.84 -1.70
CA HIS A 82 -7.90 6.64 -0.25
C HIS A 82 -7.88 5.16 0.14
N THR A 83 -8.86 4.37 -0.31
CA THR A 83 -8.95 2.94 0.02
C THR A 83 -7.70 2.19 -0.46
N THR A 84 -7.24 2.47 -1.67
CA THR A 84 -6.03 1.86 -2.22
C THR A 84 -4.76 2.31 -1.48
N ALA A 85 -4.64 3.59 -1.14
CA ALA A 85 -3.51 4.11 -0.37
C ALA A 85 -3.42 3.47 1.01
N VAL A 86 -4.53 3.34 1.73
CA VAL A 86 -4.52 2.77 3.08
C VAL A 86 -4.25 1.26 3.03
N ILE A 87 -4.84 0.53 2.09
CA ILE A 87 -4.70 -0.93 2.06
C ILE A 87 -3.35 -1.32 1.45
N PHE A 88 -3.09 -0.95 0.19
CA PHE A 88 -1.93 -1.42 -0.55
C PHE A 88 -0.65 -0.66 -0.21
N ALA A 89 -0.76 0.64 0.06
CA ALA A 89 0.43 1.47 0.33
C ALA A 89 0.78 1.54 1.82
N PHE A 90 -0.19 1.53 2.73
CA PHE A 90 0.08 1.54 4.17
C PHE A 90 0.09 0.13 4.78
N VAL A 91 -1.04 -0.59 4.76
CA VAL A 91 -1.17 -1.89 5.45
C VAL A 91 -0.25 -2.95 4.85
N CYS A 92 -0.18 -3.09 3.53
CA CYS A 92 0.69 -4.11 2.92
C CYS A 92 2.19 -3.79 3.13
N ASN A 93 2.61 -2.53 3.10
CA ASN A 93 3.99 -2.17 3.43
C ASN A 93 4.32 -2.48 4.90
N ALA A 94 3.39 -2.24 5.82
CA ALA A 94 3.53 -2.62 7.23
C ALA A 94 3.64 -4.14 7.39
N PHE A 95 2.81 -4.89 6.66
CA PHE A 95 2.86 -6.35 6.61
C PHE A 95 4.22 -6.86 6.10
N PHE A 96 4.74 -6.31 5.01
CA PHE A 96 6.03 -6.74 4.47
C PHE A 96 7.19 -6.39 5.42
N ALA A 97 7.18 -5.21 6.04
CA ALA A 97 8.14 -4.87 7.09
C ALA A 97 8.12 -5.91 8.22
N GLY A 98 6.92 -6.24 8.70
CA GLY A 98 6.70 -7.25 9.74
C GLY A 98 7.16 -8.64 9.32
N ALA A 99 6.83 -9.08 8.11
CA ALA A 99 7.21 -10.38 7.57
C ALA A 99 8.73 -10.51 7.40
N TYR A 100 9.40 -9.53 6.79
CA TYR A 100 10.86 -9.55 6.64
C TYR A 100 11.58 -9.47 7.99
N TYR A 101 11.04 -8.70 8.95
CA TYR A 101 11.57 -8.62 10.30
C TYR A 101 11.40 -9.93 11.08
N SER A 102 10.23 -10.56 10.99
CA SER A 102 9.88 -11.77 11.73
C SER A 102 10.57 -13.00 11.16
N LEU A 103 10.58 -13.19 9.84
CA LEU A 103 11.23 -14.32 9.16
C LEU A 103 12.69 -14.48 9.56
N GLN A 104 13.46 -13.38 9.52
CA GLN A 104 14.88 -13.41 9.86
C GLN A 104 15.13 -13.83 11.32
N ARG A 105 14.28 -13.36 12.25
CA ARG A 105 14.42 -13.61 13.69
C ARG A 105 13.92 -14.99 14.11
N LEU A 106 12.78 -15.42 13.56
CA LEU A 106 12.18 -16.72 13.86
C LEU A 106 13.05 -17.86 13.31
N LEU A 107 13.55 -17.71 12.08
CA LEU A 107 14.34 -18.75 11.42
C LEU A 107 15.84 -18.67 11.76
N LYS A 108 16.26 -17.61 12.46
CA LYS A 108 17.65 -17.31 12.86
C LYS A 108 18.62 -17.37 11.66
N THR A 109 18.19 -16.87 10.51
CA THR A 109 18.96 -16.86 9.27
C THR A 109 18.79 -15.52 8.55
N ARG A 110 19.79 -15.16 7.74
CA ARG A 110 19.65 -14.07 6.76
C ARG A 110 18.64 -14.49 5.69
N MET A 111 18.02 -13.50 5.05
CA MET A 111 17.16 -13.71 3.89
C MET A 111 17.88 -14.50 2.80
N TRP A 112 17.15 -15.34 2.06
CA TRP A 112 17.75 -16.18 1.02
C TRP A 112 18.41 -15.36 -0.09
N SER A 113 17.76 -14.27 -0.52
CA SER A 113 18.34 -13.33 -1.48
C SER A 113 17.98 -11.88 -1.15
N ASP A 114 19.00 -11.07 -0.88
CA ASP A 114 18.84 -9.64 -0.64
C ASP A 114 18.39 -8.91 -1.92
N ALA A 115 18.88 -9.36 -3.09
CA ALA A 115 18.49 -8.79 -4.38
C ALA A 115 17.00 -9.00 -4.67
N LEU A 116 16.46 -10.20 -4.41
CA LEU A 116 15.01 -10.44 -4.54
C LEU A 116 14.19 -9.58 -3.60
N SER A 117 14.70 -9.35 -2.38
CA SER A 117 14.03 -8.49 -1.39
C SER A 117 13.93 -7.05 -1.89
N TRP A 118 15.01 -6.53 -2.48
CA TRP A 118 15.02 -5.19 -3.08
C TRP A 118 14.19 -5.07 -4.35
N ILE A 119 14.18 -6.10 -5.21
CA ILE A 119 13.29 -6.15 -6.38
C ILE A 119 11.84 -6.11 -5.91
N HIS A 120 11.47 -6.94 -4.93
CA HIS A 120 10.13 -6.93 -4.35
C HIS A 120 9.73 -5.54 -3.82
N PHE A 121 10.62 -4.88 -3.07
CA PHE A 121 10.39 -3.51 -2.61
C PHE A 121 10.11 -2.55 -3.78
N TRP A 122 11.02 -2.45 -4.76
CA TRP A 122 10.83 -1.52 -5.87
C TRP A 122 9.62 -1.84 -6.73
N THR A 123 9.33 -3.11 -7.00
CA THR A 123 8.11 -3.53 -7.71
C THR A 123 6.87 -3.10 -6.95
N TRP A 124 6.84 -3.25 -5.62
CA TRP A 124 5.71 -2.80 -4.80
C TRP A 124 5.53 -1.27 -4.83
N GLN A 125 6.63 -0.51 -4.73
CA GLN A 125 6.55 0.96 -4.78
C GLN A 125 6.11 1.48 -6.16
N LEU A 126 6.63 0.88 -7.23
CA LEU A 126 6.22 1.23 -8.60
C LEU A 126 4.75 0.93 -8.84
N MET A 127 4.25 -0.19 -8.31
CA MET A 127 2.84 -0.55 -8.37
C MET A 127 1.97 0.51 -7.69
N ILE A 128 2.32 0.94 -6.48
CA ILE A 128 1.58 1.99 -5.77
C ILE A 128 1.56 3.28 -6.59
N ILE A 129 2.71 3.73 -7.08
CA ILE A 129 2.82 4.97 -7.86
C ILE A 129 2.00 4.87 -9.15
N ALA A 130 2.09 3.75 -9.87
CA ALA A 130 1.30 3.51 -11.08
C ALA A 130 -0.20 3.57 -10.80
N SER A 131 -0.65 2.95 -9.70
CA SER A 131 -2.05 2.94 -9.26
C SER A 131 -2.57 4.35 -8.99
N PHE A 132 -1.76 5.17 -8.34
CA PHE A 132 -2.09 6.58 -8.10
C PHE A 132 -2.23 7.37 -9.41
N ILE A 133 -1.32 7.16 -10.36
CA ILE A 133 -1.36 7.84 -11.66
C ILE A 133 -2.60 7.41 -12.45
N THR A 134 -2.93 6.11 -12.49
CA THR A 134 -4.10 5.61 -13.22
C THR A 134 -5.39 6.15 -12.66
N PHE A 135 -5.51 6.26 -11.32
CA PHE A 135 -6.70 6.83 -10.70
C PHE A 135 -6.85 8.32 -10.96
N LEU A 136 -5.75 9.08 -10.97
CA LEU A 136 -5.78 10.49 -11.37
C LEU A 136 -6.24 10.65 -12.83
N MET A 137 -5.79 9.76 -13.71
CA MET A 137 -6.24 9.70 -15.10
C MET A 137 -7.69 9.20 -15.28
N GLY A 138 -8.33 8.71 -14.21
CA GLY A 138 -9.70 8.19 -14.25
C GLY A 138 -9.82 6.83 -14.93
N ILE A 139 -8.71 6.10 -15.05
CA ILE A 139 -8.66 4.76 -15.62
C ILE A 139 -8.74 3.79 -14.44
N ASN A 140 -9.91 3.18 -14.25
CA ASN A 140 -10.17 2.24 -13.16
C ASN A 140 -11.25 1.22 -13.50
N THR A 141 -11.18 0.08 -12.82
CA THR A 141 -12.23 -0.95 -12.88
C THR A 141 -13.27 -0.70 -11.78
N SER A 142 -14.56 -0.87 -12.07
CA SER A 142 -15.67 -0.65 -11.12
C SER A 142 -15.78 -1.67 -9.97
N LYS A 143 -14.72 -2.43 -9.68
CA LYS A 143 -14.68 -3.44 -8.61
C LYS A 143 -13.95 -2.86 -7.41
N GLU A 144 -14.65 -2.73 -6.28
CA GLU A 144 -14.05 -2.24 -5.04
C GLU A 144 -12.88 -3.15 -4.63
N TYR A 145 -11.75 -2.55 -4.25
CA TYR A 145 -10.47 -3.21 -3.91
C TYR A 145 -9.71 -3.90 -5.05
N ALA A 146 -10.27 -3.94 -6.26
CA ALA A 146 -9.63 -4.39 -7.50
C ALA A 146 -9.78 -3.31 -8.59
N GLU A 147 -9.59 -2.05 -8.18
CA GLU A 147 -9.80 -0.86 -9.03
C GLU A 147 -8.67 -0.68 -10.05
N HIS A 148 -7.57 -1.41 -9.86
CA HIS A 148 -6.38 -1.42 -10.70
C HIS A 148 -6.68 -2.00 -12.09
N GLU A 149 -5.96 -1.49 -13.08
CA GLU A 149 -5.99 -2.06 -14.43
C GLU A 149 -5.19 -3.38 -14.49
N TRP A 150 -5.53 -4.23 -15.45
CA TRP A 150 -4.90 -5.54 -15.66
C TRP A 150 -3.35 -5.53 -15.69
N PRO A 151 -2.63 -4.48 -16.18
CA PRO A 151 -1.16 -4.48 -16.13
C PRO A 151 -0.64 -4.38 -14.70
N ILE A 152 -1.34 -3.64 -13.84
CA ILE A 152 -0.99 -3.47 -12.43
C ILE A 152 -1.29 -4.77 -11.67
N ASP A 153 -2.39 -5.45 -11.98
CA ASP A 153 -2.71 -6.76 -11.39
C ASP A 153 -1.64 -7.82 -11.66
N ILE A 154 -1.08 -7.82 -12.88
CA ILE A 154 0.05 -8.70 -13.25
C ILE A 154 1.30 -8.33 -12.43
N LEU A 155 1.60 -7.04 -12.28
CA LEU A 155 2.72 -6.58 -11.46
C LEU A 155 2.57 -6.98 -9.99
N ILE A 156 1.36 -6.86 -9.42
CA ILE A 156 1.05 -7.29 -8.06
C ILE A 156 1.32 -8.79 -7.93
N THR A 157 0.79 -9.58 -8.85
CA THR A 157 0.95 -11.04 -8.84
C THR A 157 2.44 -11.43 -8.90
N LEU A 158 3.20 -10.80 -9.79
CA LEU A 158 4.63 -11.04 -9.92
C LEU A 158 5.40 -10.66 -8.66
N SER A 159 5.05 -9.53 -8.04
CA SER A 159 5.63 -9.07 -6.77
C SER A 159 5.39 -10.09 -5.64
N TRP A 160 4.16 -10.61 -5.53
CA TRP A 160 3.80 -11.64 -4.55
C TRP A 160 4.54 -12.95 -4.78
N VAL A 161 4.76 -13.35 -6.04
CA VAL A 161 5.56 -14.55 -6.35
C VAL A 161 7.01 -14.35 -5.92
N ILE A 162 7.62 -13.18 -6.18
CA ILE A 162 8.99 -12.88 -5.74
C ILE A 162 9.09 -12.92 -4.21
N PHE A 163 8.13 -12.31 -3.51
CA PHE A 163 8.05 -12.38 -2.05
C PHE A 163 7.92 -13.82 -1.56
N GLY A 164 7.02 -14.60 -2.15
CA GLY A 164 6.80 -16.00 -1.81
C GLY A 164 8.04 -16.85 -1.99
N VAL A 165 8.73 -16.76 -3.14
CA VAL A 165 9.98 -17.48 -3.41
C VAL A 165 11.05 -17.13 -2.37
N ASN A 166 11.19 -15.85 -2.03
CA ASN A 166 12.18 -15.42 -1.05
C ASN A 166 11.82 -15.89 0.38
N MET A 167 10.54 -15.86 0.74
CA MET A 167 10.03 -16.39 2.01
C MET A 167 10.27 -17.90 2.13
N PHE A 168 9.84 -18.69 1.14
CA PHE A 168 10.02 -20.15 1.14
C PHE A 168 11.50 -20.55 1.06
N GLY A 169 12.31 -19.83 0.28
CA GLY A 169 13.76 -20.03 0.25
C GLY A 169 14.39 -19.80 1.63
N THR A 170 13.93 -18.79 2.35
CA THR A 170 14.42 -18.49 3.71
C THR A 170 13.98 -19.56 4.73
N ILE A 171 12.78 -20.12 4.58
CA ILE A 171 12.29 -21.25 5.39
C ILE A 171 13.06 -22.54 5.10
N ALA A 172 13.53 -22.75 3.87
CA ALA A 172 14.28 -23.94 3.48
C ALA A 172 15.68 -23.99 4.12
N ILE A 173 16.35 -22.84 4.24
CA ILE A 173 17.69 -22.72 4.86
C ILE A 173 17.63 -22.49 6.39
N ARG A 174 16.46 -22.69 7.00
CA ARG A 174 16.26 -22.42 8.43
C ARG A 174 17.20 -23.26 9.31
N ARG A 175 17.68 -22.66 10.40
CA ARG A 175 18.54 -23.35 11.38
C ARG A 175 17.79 -24.00 12.54
N VAL A 176 16.48 -23.73 12.66
CA VAL A 176 15.61 -24.27 13.71
C VAL A 176 14.75 -25.42 13.18
N ARG A 177 14.65 -26.51 13.96
CA ARG A 177 13.85 -27.70 13.61
C ARG A 177 12.34 -27.44 13.69
N HIS A 178 11.89 -26.68 14.69
CA HIS A 178 10.50 -26.34 14.91
C HIS A 178 10.20 -24.95 14.35
N LEU A 179 9.09 -24.84 13.61
CA LEU A 179 8.56 -23.57 13.15
C LEU A 179 7.72 -22.96 14.28
N TYR A 180 7.96 -21.68 14.56
CA TYR A 180 7.17 -20.95 15.53
C TYR A 180 5.77 -20.75 14.96
N VAL A 181 4.78 -21.36 15.60
CA VAL A 181 3.35 -21.10 15.42
C VAL A 181 2.91 -20.45 16.73
N GLU A 182 2.40 -19.23 16.65
CA GLU A 182 1.86 -18.51 17.83
C GLU A 182 0.77 -19.36 18.53
N PRO A 183 0.62 -19.18 19.85
CA PRO A 183 0.78 -20.24 20.82
C PRO A 183 -0.49 -21.07 20.97
N ASN A 184 -0.41 -22.36 20.62
CA ASN A 184 -1.08 -23.32 21.47
C ASN A 184 -0.30 -23.33 22.78
N GLY A 185 -0.90 -22.77 23.83
CA GLY A 185 -0.39 -22.90 25.19
C GLY A 185 -0.26 -24.37 25.52
N ASN A 186 0.94 -24.89 25.43
CA ASN A 186 1.41 -26.06 26.17
C ASN A 186 2.93 -26.08 26.10
N ILE A 187 3.48 -25.60 27.21
CA ILE A 187 4.83 -25.86 27.65
C ILE A 187 4.84 -27.35 28.03
N GLN A 188 5.49 -28.19 27.23
CA GLN A 188 6.10 -29.45 27.66
C GLN A 188 7.40 -29.65 26.88
#